data_AF-A0A382TKQ1-F1
#
_entry.id   AF-A0A382TKQ1-F1
#
_cell.length_a   1.000
_cell.length_b   1.000
_cell.length_c   1.000
_cell.angle_alpha   90.00
_cell.angle_beta   90.00
_cell.angle_gamma   90.00
#
_symmetry.space_group_name_H-M   'P 1'
#
loop_
_entity.id
_entity.type
_entity.pdbx_description
1 polymer ?
#
loop_
_entity_poly.entity_id
_entity_poly.type
_entity_poly.pdbx_seq_one_letter_code
_entity_poly.pdbx_strand_id
1 'polypeptide(L)'
;MDEESVSDLGGVRSFFVGDYEKYSWINLFDTKLSGVEKVELYSEAIEKMYLNPTAPQLFREIFKNSFLPFRDPSTLNMFLKELNEFHYSNSENLGDAFEYLLSFMGSQGDAGQFRTPRHIIDFIVEIVNPKKDERILDPSCGTAGFLISSYKHILKSNTKDKQGDLLSAEERKKLGQNLVGYDISPDMTRISL
;
A
#
# COMPACT_ATOMS: atom_id res chain seq x y z
N MET A 1 12.92 0.98 -4.36
CA MET A 1 12.34 2.23 -3.82
C MET A 1 13.33 3.38 -3.71
N ASP A 2 14.33 3.37 -2.81
CA ASP A 2 15.26 4.53 -2.72
C ASP A 2 16.30 4.59 -3.84
N GLU A 3 16.70 3.43 -4.39
CA GLU A 3 17.56 3.42 -5.58
C GLU A 3 16.76 3.71 -6.85
N GLU A 4 15.55 3.15 -6.96
CA GLU A 4 14.61 3.43 -8.06
C GLU A 4 14.16 4.90 -8.10
N SER A 5 13.94 5.54 -6.94
CA SER A 5 13.57 6.96 -6.87
C SER A 5 14.70 7.88 -7.36
N VAL A 6 15.95 7.46 -7.18
CA VAL A 6 17.14 8.17 -7.67
C VAL A 6 17.40 7.87 -9.14
N SER A 7 17.30 6.60 -9.57
CA SER A 7 17.63 6.16 -10.92
C SER A 7 16.61 6.59 -11.97
N ASP A 8 15.32 6.58 -11.64
CA ASP A 8 14.25 6.72 -12.63
C ASP A 8 13.58 8.10 -12.60
N LEU A 9 13.68 8.81 -11.47
CA LEU A 9 12.94 10.06 -11.22
C LEU A 9 13.82 11.25 -10.82
N GLY A 10 15.15 11.06 -10.72
CA GLY A 10 16.07 12.13 -10.28
C GLY A 10 15.80 12.63 -8.87
N GLY A 11 15.16 11.80 -8.03
CA GLY A 11 14.78 12.12 -6.66
C GLY A 11 15.96 12.03 -5.70
N VAL A 12 15.76 12.58 -4.49
CA VAL A 12 16.71 12.45 -3.38
C VAL A 12 16.26 11.27 -2.51
N ARG A 13 17.20 10.40 -2.10
CA ARG A 13 16.94 9.31 -1.15
C ARG A 13 16.29 9.89 0.10
N SER A 14 15.18 9.27 0.53
CA SER A 14 14.38 9.82 1.64
C SER A 14 13.90 8.75 2.62
N PHE A 15 13.86 7.47 2.22
CA PHE A 15 13.33 6.41 3.07
C PHE A 15 14.40 5.82 4.00
N PHE A 16 15.62 5.56 3.52
CA PHE A 16 16.69 4.87 4.25
C PHE A 16 17.94 5.74 4.29
N VAL A 17 17.88 6.85 5.04
CA VAL A 17 18.97 7.81 5.19
C VAL A 17 19.30 8.06 6.66
N GLY A 18 20.57 8.40 6.95
CA GLY A 18 21.03 8.67 8.31
C GLY A 18 20.81 7.46 9.23
N ASP A 19 20.19 7.68 10.39
CA ASP A 19 19.92 6.62 11.39
C ASP A 19 19.02 5.49 10.87
N TYR A 20 18.30 5.70 9.76
CA TYR A 20 17.41 4.72 9.14
C TYR A 20 18.06 3.91 8.01
N GLU A 21 19.28 4.27 7.58
CA GLU A 21 20.00 3.55 6.51
C GLU A 21 20.22 2.08 6.86
N LYS A 22 20.43 1.78 8.15
CA LYS A 22 20.59 0.41 8.66
C LYS A 22 19.38 -0.50 8.39
N TYR A 23 18.19 0.06 8.16
CA TYR A 23 16.97 -0.70 7.85
C TYR A 23 16.78 -0.98 6.35
N SER A 24 17.71 -0.54 5.50
CA SER A 24 17.60 -0.78 4.06
C SER A 24 17.59 -2.28 3.74
N TRP A 25 16.97 -2.63 2.61
CA TRP A 25 16.91 -4.02 2.14
C TRP A 25 18.30 -4.63 1.98
N ILE A 26 19.27 -3.86 1.50
CA ILE A 26 20.67 -4.32 1.34
C ILE A 26 21.27 -4.73 2.69
N ASN A 27 21.07 -3.90 3.72
CA ASN A 27 21.61 -4.16 5.06
C ASN A 27 20.89 -5.34 5.75
N LEU A 28 19.59 -5.52 5.50
CA LEU A 28 18.83 -6.66 6.01
C LEU A 28 19.33 -8.02 5.46
N PHE A 29 19.91 -8.02 4.26
CA PHE A 29 20.47 -9.19 3.60
C PHE A 29 22.00 -9.31 3.75
N ASP A 30 22.63 -8.52 4.62
CA ASP A 30 24.05 -8.69 4.93
C ASP A 30 24.30 -10.10 5.49
N THR A 31 25.23 -10.82 4.86
CA THR A 31 25.60 -12.20 5.24
C THR A 31 26.31 -12.28 6.59
N LYS A 32 26.76 -11.15 7.13
CA LYS A 32 27.35 -11.06 8.47
C LYS A 32 26.33 -11.08 9.60
N LEU A 33 25.06 -10.76 9.32
CA LEU A 33 24.00 -10.78 10.33
C LEU A 33 23.62 -12.22 10.68
N SER A 34 23.69 -12.56 11.97
CA SER A 34 23.08 -13.79 12.46
C SER A 34 21.55 -13.74 12.32
N GLY A 35 20.91 -14.91 12.36
CA GLY A 35 19.45 -14.99 12.27
C GLY A 35 18.73 -14.19 13.36
N VAL A 36 19.28 -14.17 14.59
CA VAL A 36 18.72 -13.42 15.72
C VAL A 36 18.86 -11.92 15.49
N GLU A 37 20.06 -11.45 15.12
CA GLU A 37 20.30 -10.03 14.81
C GLU A 37 19.41 -9.55 13.65
N LYS A 38 19.15 -10.41 12.66
CA LYS A 38 18.24 -10.07 11.56
C LYS A 38 16.79 -9.91 12.02
N VAL A 39 16.31 -10.78 12.91
CA VAL A 39 14.97 -10.64 13.51
C VAL A 39 14.88 -9.34 14.30
N GLU A 40 15.88 -9.03 15.11
CA GLU A 40 15.94 -7.78 15.88
C GLU A 40 15.95 -6.56 14.97
N LEU A 41 16.80 -6.54 13.94
CA LEU A 41 16.90 -5.45 12.97
C LEU A 41 15.58 -5.24 12.22
N TYR A 42 14.94 -6.32 11.75
CA TYR A 42 13.67 -6.23 11.03
C TYR A 42 12.52 -5.76 11.93
N SER A 43 12.44 -6.28 13.17
CA SER A 43 11.44 -5.84 14.15
C SER A 43 11.64 -4.37 14.52
N GLU A 44 12.89 -3.95 14.73
CA GLU A 44 13.21 -2.55 15.00
C GLU A 44 12.82 -1.66 13.80
N ALA A 45 13.09 -2.10 12.57
CA ALA A 45 12.73 -1.37 11.36
C ALA A 45 11.23 -1.11 11.29
N ILE A 46 10.41 -2.16 11.33
CA ILE A 46 8.95 -2.03 11.16
C ILE A 46 8.32 -1.17 12.27
N GLU A 47 8.87 -1.18 13.49
CA GLU A 47 8.38 -0.37 14.61
C GLU A 47 8.82 1.09 14.49
N LYS A 48 10.06 1.35 14.01
CA LYS A 48 10.65 2.70 13.99
C LYS A 48 10.43 3.46 12.69
N MET A 49 10.11 2.81 11.56
CA MET A 49 9.91 3.52 10.30
C MET A 49 8.78 4.57 10.36
N TYR A 50 7.80 4.41 11.25
CA TYR A 50 6.78 5.44 11.51
C TYR A 50 7.40 6.78 11.99
N LEU A 51 8.51 6.72 12.73
CA LEU A 51 9.19 7.88 13.31
C LEU A 51 10.18 8.54 12.35
N ASN A 52 10.39 7.98 11.16
CA ASN A 52 11.38 8.45 10.22
C ASN A 52 11.03 9.86 9.71
N PRO A 53 11.77 10.94 10.06
CA PRO A 53 11.38 12.29 9.70
C PRO A 53 11.58 12.61 8.22
N THR A 54 12.42 11.86 7.51
CA THR A 54 12.71 12.10 6.09
C THR A 54 11.75 11.36 5.16
N ALA A 55 11.08 10.31 5.66
CA ALA A 55 10.10 9.57 4.89
C ALA A 55 8.79 10.38 4.72
N PRO A 56 8.13 10.32 3.54
CA PRO A 56 6.81 10.90 3.34
C PRO A 56 5.78 10.45 4.38
N GLN A 57 4.87 11.34 4.78
CA GLN A 57 3.86 11.04 5.81
C GLN A 57 3.05 9.77 5.50
N LEU A 58 2.61 9.62 4.25
CA LEU A 58 1.85 8.45 3.80
C LEU A 58 2.62 7.15 4.06
N PHE A 59 3.91 7.13 3.71
CA PHE A 59 4.76 5.98 3.94
C PHE A 59 4.92 5.67 5.44
N ARG A 60 5.08 6.70 6.27
CA ARG A 60 5.19 6.53 7.72
C ARG A 60 3.94 5.88 8.28
N GLU A 61 2.75 6.35 7.92
CA GLU A 61 1.47 5.83 8.42
C GLU A 61 1.30 4.32 8.13
N ILE A 62 1.92 3.77 7.07
CA ILE A 62 1.95 2.31 6.83
C ILE A 62 2.58 1.55 8.00
N PHE A 63 3.59 2.12 8.67
CA PHE A 63 4.30 1.49 9.78
C PHE A 63 3.70 1.78 11.16
N LYS A 64 2.63 2.58 11.23
CA LYS A 64 2.01 2.96 12.50
C LYS A 64 1.44 1.73 13.20
N ASN A 65 1.90 1.47 14.42
CA ASN A 65 1.54 0.28 15.21
C ASN A 65 1.86 -1.05 14.48
N SER A 66 2.85 -1.07 13.59
CA SER A 66 3.33 -2.31 12.97
C SER A 66 4.23 -3.08 13.92
N PHE A 67 4.11 -4.40 13.92
CA PHE A 67 4.96 -5.31 14.71
C PHE A 67 5.14 -6.64 13.97
N LEU A 68 6.20 -7.39 14.32
CA LEU A 68 6.47 -8.69 13.74
C LEU A 68 5.75 -9.75 14.59
N PRO A 69 4.79 -10.51 14.03
CA PRO A 69 3.97 -11.43 14.83
C PRO A 69 4.71 -12.72 15.23
N PHE A 70 5.92 -12.95 14.72
CA PHE A 70 6.74 -14.13 15.01
C PHE A 70 8.18 -13.74 15.30
N ARG A 71 8.92 -14.64 15.97
CA ARG A 71 10.32 -14.40 16.37
C ARG A 71 11.29 -15.47 15.90
N ASP A 72 10.83 -16.43 15.09
CA ASP A 72 11.67 -17.52 14.59
C ASP A 72 12.57 -17.05 13.44
N PRO A 73 13.91 -17.11 13.59
CA PRO A 73 14.84 -16.66 12.55
C PRO A 73 14.73 -17.43 11.24
N SER A 74 14.44 -18.73 11.29
CA SER A 74 14.33 -19.56 10.09
C SER A 74 13.12 -19.12 9.26
N THR A 75 11.98 -18.91 9.91
CA THR A 75 10.75 -18.42 9.31
C THR A 75 10.94 -17.03 8.70
N LEU A 76 11.58 -16.09 9.40
CA LEU A 76 11.87 -14.77 8.85
C LEU A 76 12.77 -14.87 7.61
N ASN A 77 13.83 -15.67 7.67
CA ASN A 77 14.73 -15.83 6.52
C ASN A 77 14.02 -16.44 5.31
N MET A 78 13.17 -17.45 5.51
CA MET A 78 12.36 -18.02 4.43
C MET A 78 11.44 -16.94 3.83
N PHE A 79 10.70 -16.22 4.67
CA PHE A 79 9.80 -15.16 4.23
C PHE A 79 10.51 -14.07 3.43
N LEU A 80 11.63 -13.53 3.97
CA LEU A 80 12.40 -12.49 3.31
C LEU A 80 12.97 -12.98 1.97
N LYS A 81 13.43 -14.23 1.90
CA LYS A 81 13.94 -14.82 0.66
C LYS A 81 12.87 -14.87 -0.44
N GLU A 82 11.68 -15.37 -0.10
CA GLU A 82 10.55 -15.40 -1.06
C GLU A 82 10.19 -13.99 -1.54
N LEU A 83 10.16 -13.00 -0.64
CA LEU A 83 9.93 -11.60 -1.02
C LEU A 83 11.03 -11.04 -1.92
N ASN A 84 12.29 -11.41 -1.70
CA ASN A 84 13.42 -10.92 -2.49
C ASN A 84 13.41 -11.47 -3.93
N GLU A 85 12.88 -12.69 -4.12
CA GLU A 85 12.74 -13.33 -5.44
C GLU A 85 11.43 -12.93 -6.14
N PHE A 86 10.52 -12.25 -5.43
CA PHE A 86 9.25 -11.80 -5.98
C PHE A 86 9.43 -10.58 -6.89
N HIS A 87 9.29 -10.80 -8.20
CA HIS A 87 9.31 -9.74 -9.20
C HIS A 87 7.90 -9.46 -9.73
N TYR A 88 7.50 -8.20 -9.71
CA TYR A 88 6.25 -7.73 -10.32
C TYR A 88 6.55 -6.63 -11.34
N SER A 89 5.88 -6.68 -12.49
CA SER A 89 6.03 -5.71 -13.58
C SER A 89 4.87 -4.74 -13.69
N ASN A 90 3.73 -5.05 -13.06
CA ASN A 90 2.53 -4.22 -13.09
C ASN A 90 1.95 -4.11 -11.67
N SER A 91 1.90 -2.89 -11.14
CA SER A 91 1.37 -2.60 -9.81
C SER A 91 -0.12 -2.94 -9.68
N GLU A 92 -0.90 -2.88 -10.77
CA GLU A 92 -2.30 -3.28 -10.76
C GLU A 92 -2.47 -4.78 -10.49
N ASN A 93 -1.64 -5.62 -11.13
CA ASN A 93 -1.67 -7.07 -10.91
C ASN A 93 -1.31 -7.43 -9.47
N LEU A 94 -0.41 -6.66 -8.83
CA LEU A 94 -0.05 -6.85 -7.43
C LEU A 94 -1.23 -6.50 -6.51
N GLY A 95 -1.94 -5.40 -6.79
CA GLY A 95 -3.15 -5.03 -6.07
C GLY A 95 -4.27 -6.08 -6.20
N ASP A 96 -4.49 -6.60 -7.40
CA ASP A 96 -5.48 -7.65 -7.64
C ASP A 96 -5.11 -8.97 -6.95
N ALA A 97 -3.82 -9.34 -6.95
CA ALA A 97 -3.32 -10.50 -6.22
C ALA A 97 -3.48 -10.33 -4.69
N PHE A 98 -3.23 -9.12 -4.17
CA PHE A 98 -3.41 -8.81 -2.76
C PHE A 98 -4.90 -8.91 -2.37
N GLU A 99 -5.79 -8.30 -3.16
CA GLU A 99 -7.24 -8.41 -2.96
C GLU A 99 -7.75 -9.86 -3.07
N TYR A 100 -7.17 -10.66 -3.97
CA TYR A 100 -7.45 -12.09 -4.05
C TYR A 100 -7.03 -12.80 -2.77
N LEU A 101 -5.79 -12.63 -2.29
CA LEU A 101 -5.32 -13.23 -1.03
C LEU A 101 -6.21 -12.85 0.16
N LEU A 102 -6.61 -11.58 0.23
CA LEU A 102 -7.53 -11.10 1.25
C LEU A 102 -8.91 -11.76 1.16
N SER A 103 -9.40 -12.09 -0.03
CA SER A 103 -10.67 -12.81 -0.19
C SER A 103 -10.60 -14.24 0.39
N PHE A 104 -9.46 -14.91 0.26
CA PHE A 104 -9.23 -16.23 0.87
C PHE A 104 -9.15 -16.14 2.39
N MET A 105 -8.39 -15.16 2.91
CA MET A 105 -8.28 -14.94 4.35
C MET A 105 -9.61 -14.51 4.99
N GLY A 106 -10.41 -13.71 4.27
CA GLY A 106 -11.76 -13.30 4.68
C GLY A 106 -12.79 -14.43 4.72
N SER A 107 -12.60 -15.47 3.90
CA SER A 107 -13.50 -16.64 3.88
C SER A 107 -13.27 -17.63 5.03
N GLN A 108 -12.15 -17.53 5.76
CA GLN A 108 -11.79 -18.44 6.86
C GLN A 108 -12.15 -17.90 8.28
N GLY A 109 -12.87 -16.76 8.42
CA GLY A 109 -13.30 -16.26 9.75
C GLY A 109 -14.12 -14.96 9.73
N ASP A 110 -14.26 -14.31 10.90
CA ASP A 110 -14.99 -13.05 11.20
C ASP A 110 -14.61 -11.82 10.33
N ALA A 111 -13.62 -11.95 9.43
CA ALA A 111 -13.17 -10.88 8.54
C ALA A 111 -14.10 -10.61 7.34
N GLY A 112 -15.12 -11.47 7.11
CA GLY A 112 -16.15 -11.25 6.10
C GLY A 112 -17.00 -9.98 6.31
N GLN A 113 -17.03 -9.43 7.54
CA GLN A 113 -17.78 -8.21 7.86
C GLN A 113 -17.19 -6.92 7.26
N PHE A 114 -15.99 -6.97 6.67
CA PHE A 114 -15.29 -5.78 6.14
C PHE A 114 -15.21 -5.74 4.61
N ARG A 115 -15.92 -6.62 3.89
CA ARG A 115 -15.76 -6.79 2.44
C ARG A 115 -17.08 -6.76 1.69
N THR A 116 -17.18 -5.81 0.77
CA THR A 116 -18.21 -5.82 -0.27
C THR A 116 -17.66 -6.50 -1.52
N PRO A 117 -18.34 -7.50 -2.12
CA PRO A 117 -17.88 -8.14 -3.36
C PRO A 117 -17.66 -7.13 -4.49
N ARG A 118 -16.59 -7.30 -5.27
CA ARG A 118 -16.16 -6.31 -6.28
C ARG A 118 -17.26 -5.95 -7.29
N HIS A 119 -18.00 -6.95 -7.78
CA HIS A 119 -19.10 -6.73 -8.73
C HIS A 119 -20.24 -5.86 -8.14
N ILE A 120 -20.48 -5.91 -6.83
CA ILE A 120 -21.46 -5.04 -6.16
C ILE A 120 -20.94 -3.62 -6.06
N ILE A 121 -19.65 -3.46 -5.69
CA ILE A 121 -19.00 -2.15 -5.65
C ILE A 121 -19.08 -1.47 -7.02
N ASP A 122 -18.66 -2.17 -8.07
CA ASP A 122 -18.60 -1.62 -9.42
C ASP A 122 -20.00 -1.26 -9.94
N PHE A 123 -21.00 -2.11 -9.66
CA PHE A 123 -22.40 -1.81 -9.98
C PHE A 123 -22.91 -0.53 -9.30
N ILE A 124 -22.63 -0.36 -8.01
CA ILE A 124 -23.03 0.84 -7.26
C ILE A 124 -22.31 2.08 -7.81
N VAL A 125 -21.00 1.99 -8.04
CA VAL A 125 -20.21 3.11 -8.60
C VAL A 125 -20.71 3.49 -10.00
N GLU A 126 -21.08 2.53 -10.83
CA GLU A 126 -21.63 2.80 -12.16
C GLU A 126 -22.97 3.56 -12.08
N ILE A 127 -23.84 3.20 -11.13
CA ILE A 127 -25.11 3.89 -10.89
C ILE A 127 -24.89 5.29 -10.33
N VAL A 128 -24.06 5.43 -9.31
CA VAL A 128 -23.74 6.72 -8.67
C VAL A 128 -23.06 7.65 -9.68
N ASN A 129 -22.23 7.09 -10.55
CA ASN A 129 -21.55 7.76 -11.66
C ASN A 129 -20.72 8.99 -11.23
N PRO A 130 -19.78 8.83 -10.27
CA PRO A 130 -19.05 9.95 -9.68
C PRO A 130 -18.20 10.70 -10.72
N LYS A 131 -18.02 12.01 -10.49
CA LYS A 131 -17.30 12.95 -11.37
C LYS A 131 -16.01 13.47 -10.76
N LYS A 132 -15.10 13.93 -11.62
CA LYS A 132 -13.74 14.38 -11.26
C LYS A 132 -13.69 15.58 -10.32
N ASP A 133 -14.75 16.38 -10.27
CA ASP A 133 -14.88 17.59 -9.45
C ASP A 133 -15.62 17.34 -8.12
N GLU A 134 -16.17 16.15 -7.93
CA GLU A 134 -16.90 15.75 -6.72
C GLU A 134 -15.96 15.22 -5.64
N ARG A 135 -16.43 15.27 -4.40
CA ARG A 135 -15.76 14.67 -3.23
C ARG A 135 -16.49 13.40 -2.83
N ILE A 136 -15.73 12.33 -2.64
CA ILE A 136 -16.25 10.98 -2.36
C ILE A 136 -15.77 10.58 -0.98
N LEU A 137 -16.72 10.19 -0.13
CA LEU A 137 -16.48 9.78 1.24
C LEU A 137 -16.99 8.35 1.43
N ASP A 138 -16.11 7.47 1.92
CA ASP A 138 -16.48 6.16 2.44
C ASP A 138 -16.20 6.12 3.95
N PRO A 139 -17.24 6.19 4.81
CA PRO A 139 -17.07 6.27 6.26
C PRO A 139 -16.72 4.92 6.92
N SER A 140 -16.70 3.83 6.16
CA SER A 140 -16.37 2.47 6.60
C SER A 140 -15.62 1.76 5.48
N CYS A 141 -14.47 2.31 5.11
CA CYS A 141 -13.87 2.02 3.82
C CYS A 141 -13.26 0.62 3.71
N GLY A 142 -12.98 -0.06 4.83
CA GLY A 142 -12.27 -1.33 4.82
C GLY A 142 -10.98 -1.19 4.02
N THR A 143 -10.90 -1.86 2.89
CA THR A 143 -9.75 -1.75 1.95
C THR A 143 -9.94 -0.75 0.83
N ALA A 144 -10.75 0.28 1.07
CA ALA A 144 -11.05 1.35 0.12
C ALA A 144 -11.66 0.86 -1.21
N GLY A 145 -12.40 -0.26 -1.19
CA GLY A 145 -12.96 -0.86 -2.40
C GLY A 145 -13.82 0.12 -3.24
N PHE A 146 -14.71 0.87 -2.59
CA PHE A 146 -15.53 1.90 -3.25
C PHE A 146 -14.70 3.09 -3.76
N LEU A 147 -13.71 3.55 -2.98
CA LEU A 147 -12.87 4.68 -3.36
C LEU A 147 -12.00 4.34 -4.59
N ILE A 148 -11.40 3.14 -4.61
CA ILE A 148 -10.60 2.65 -5.74
C ILE A 148 -11.48 2.47 -6.98
N SER A 149 -12.67 1.88 -6.85
CA SER A 149 -13.59 1.70 -7.98
C SER A 149 -14.07 3.05 -8.52
N SER A 150 -14.36 4.01 -7.63
CA SER A 150 -14.74 5.38 -8.00
C SER A 150 -13.62 6.12 -8.75
N TYR A 151 -12.37 5.98 -8.28
CA TYR A 151 -11.19 6.50 -8.97
C TYR A 151 -11.06 5.92 -10.38
N LYS A 152 -11.14 4.59 -10.51
CA LYS A 152 -11.07 3.88 -11.80
C LYS A 152 -12.21 4.31 -12.73
N HIS A 153 -13.42 4.49 -12.22
CA HIS A 153 -14.58 4.98 -12.99
C HIS A 153 -14.37 6.39 -13.54
N ILE A 154 -13.85 7.30 -12.71
CA ILE A 154 -13.55 8.68 -13.12
C ILE A 154 -12.45 8.67 -14.18
N LEU A 155 -11.37 7.88 -14.01
CA LEU A 155 -10.33 7.74 -15.02
C LEU A 155 -10.90 7.23 -16.35
N LYS A 156 -11.71 6.17 -16.31
CA LYS A 156 -12.35 5.58 -17.49
C LYS A 156 -13.25 6.59 -18.21
N SER A 157 -14.00 7.39 -17.47
CA SER A 157 -14.88 8.44 -18.01
C SER A 157 -14.12 9.63 -18.62
N ASN A 158 -12.83 9.77 -18.30
CA ASN A 158 -11.95 10.84 -18.78
C ASN A 158 -10.78 10.26 -19.60
N THR A 159 -11.05 9.24 -20.42
CA THR A 159 -10.07 8.57 -21.28
C THR A 159 -10.45 8.70 -22.74
N LYS A 160 -9.49 9.00 -23.60
CA LYS A 160 -9.59 8.91 -25.06
C LYS A 160 -8.65 7.86 -25.63
N ASP A 161 -7.35 8.03 -25.44
CA ASP A 161 -6.29 7.17 -26.00
C ASP A 161 -5.49 6.46 -24.89
N LYS A 162 -5.23 7.16 -23.77
CA LYS A 162 -4.55 6.61 -22.59
C LYS A 162 -5.36 6.86 -21.33
N GLN A 163 -5.26 5.96 -20.36
CA GLN A 163 -6.07 6.02 -19.14
C GLN A 163 -5.98 7.39 -18.42
N GLY A 164 -7.12 8.08 -18.35
CA GLY A 164 -7.28 9.39 -17.75
C GLY A 164 -6.62 10.55 -18.51
N ASP A 165 -6.24 10.38 -19.78
CA ASP A 165 -5.52 11.40 -20.58
C ASP A 165 -6.29 12.71 -20.78
N LEU A 166 -7.59 12.73 -20.54
CA LEU A 166 -8.39 13.96 -20.54
C LEU A 166 -8.32 14.73 -19.20
N LEU A 167 -7.64 14.19 -18.19
CA LEU A 167 -7.39 14.87 -16.91
C LEU A 167 -6.04 15.59 -16.93
N SER A 168 -6.07 16.88 -16.60
CA SER A 168 -4.86 17.65 -16.32
C SER A 168 -4.15 17.16 -15.05
N ALA A 169 -2.88 17.54 -14.88
CA ALA A 169 -2.11 17.21 -13.68
C ALA A 169 -2.76 17.74 -12.40
N GLU A 170 -3.32 18.95 -12.43
CA GLU A 170 -4.05 19.53 -11.30
C GLU A 170 -5.33 18.76 -10.97
N GLU A 171 -6.08 18.33 -11.99
CA GLU A 171 -7.29 17.52 -11.78
C GLU A 171 -6.97 16.14 -11.21
N ARG A 172 -5.87 15.51 -11.64
CA ARG A 172 -5.41 14.24 -11.06
C ARG A 172 -5.03 14.39 -9.60
N LYS A 173 -4.32 15.47 -9.25
CA LYS A 173 -3.97 15.78 -7.86
C LYS A 173 -5.22 16.02 -7.02
N LYS A 174 -6.16 16.81 -7.52
CA LYS A 174 -7.43 17.11 -6.84
C LYS A 174 -8.29 15.85 -6.67
N LEU A 175 -8.32 14.98 -7.67
CA LEU A 175 -9.03 13.71 -7.62
C LEU A 175 -8.53 12.85 -6.44
N GLY A 176 -7.21 12.71 -6.26
CA GLY A 176 -6.65 12.00 -5.11
C GLY A 176 -7.02 12.63 -3.76
N GLN A 177 -7.07 13.96 -3.67
CA GLN A 177 -7.47 14.69 -2.46
C GLN A 177 -8.98 14.61 -2.15
N ASN A 178 -9.79 14.35 -3.17
CA ASN A 178 -11.24 14.28 -3.07
C ASN A 178 -11.76 12.91 -2.62
N LEU A 179 -10.92 11.88 -2.61
CA LEU A 179 -11.24 10.55 -2.09
C LEU A 179 -10.89 10.49 -0.61
N VAL A 180 -11.88 10.23 0.24
CA VAL A 180 -11.70 10.20 1.69
C VAL A 180 -12.28 8.91 2.25
N GLY A 181 -11.46 8.16 2.98
CA GLY A 181 -11.87 6.94 3.67
C GLY A 181 -11.67 7.05 5.17
N TYR A 182 -12.60 6.48 5.94
CA TYR A 182 -12.43 6.22 7.37
C TYR A 182 -12.69 4.75 7.66
N ASP A 183 -11.89 4.18 8.54
CA ASP A 183 -12.17 2.87 9.12
C ASP A 183 -11.75 2.86 10.59
N ILE A 184 -12.44 2.07 11.41
CA ILE A 184 -12.13 1.92 12.83
C ILE A 184 -10.93 0.99 13.04
N SER A 185 -10.65 0.11 12.09
CA SER A 185 -9.55 -0.85 12.14
C SER A 185 -8.26 -0.20 11.62
N PRO A 186 -7.19 -0.13 12.44
CA PRO A 186 -5.89 0.33 11.99
C PRO A 186 -5.30 -0.53 10.87
N ASP A 187 -5.57 -1.84 10.88
CA ASP A 187 -5.08 -2.76 9.85
C ASP A 187 -5.78 -2.52 8.51
N MET A 188 -7.09 -2.24 8.52
CA MET A 188 -7.84 -1.88 7.31
C MET A 188 -7.37 -0.53 6.76
N THR A 189 -7.18 0.45 7.67
CA THR A 189 -6.59 1.74 7.30
C THR A 189 -5.24 1.56 6.62
N ARG A 190 -4.34 0.74 7.19
CA ARG A 190 -3.02 0.45 6.60
C ARG A 190 -3.13 -0.18 5.21
N ILE A 191 -4.04 -1.12 5.02
CA ILE A 191 -4.26 -1.79 3.73
C ILE A 191 -4.82 -0.83 2.68
N SER A 192 -5.58 0.19 3.10
CA SER A 192 -6.23 1.15 2.20
C SER A 192 -5.33 2.28 1.68
N LEU A 193 -4.12 2.43 2.24
CA LEU A 193 -3.12 3.47 1.90
C LEU A 193 -2.22 3.03 0.75
#